data_AF-A0A433P532-F1
#
_entry.id   AF-A0A433P532-F1
#
_cell.length_a   1.000
_cell.length_b   1.000
_cell.length_c   1.000
_cell.angle_alpha   90.00
_cell.angle_beta   90.00
_cell.angle_gamma   90.00
#
_symmetry.space_group_name_H-M   'P 1'
#
loop_
_entity.id
_entity.type
_entity.pdbx_description
1 polymer ?
#
loop_
_entity_poly.entity_id
_entity_poly.type
_entity_poly.pdbx_seq_one_letter_code
_entity_poly.pdbx_strand_id
1 'polypeptide(L)'
;MIRIKHENELDGKSTAVYAKIIAPAEVEIYPWNKVPEYADPDNVLLLFVGKDAKTLSQIPKGSFSKLVVVDGTWAQATKMVRETPQLARMRHVTIAPRKTLFWRFQNKDEHHLATIEAIYYFFREYYD
;
A
#
# COMPACT_ATOMS: atom_id res chain seq x y z
N MET A 1 6.78 -3.70 -7.01
CA MET A 1 5.96 -3.31 -5.83
C MET A 1 6.83 -3.39 -4.59
N ILE A 2 6.69 -2.45 -3.66
CA ILE A 2 7.46 -2.40 -2.43
C ILE A 2 6.49 -2.35 -1.26
N ARG A 3 6.69 -3.23 -0.27
CA ARG A 3 5.92 -3.28 0.97
C ARG A 3 6.77 -2.70 2.10
N ILE A 4 6.26 -1.69 2.77
CA ILE A 4 6.86 -1.15 4.00
C ILE A 4 6.10 -1.73 5.19
N LYS A 5 6.79 -2.49 6.05
CA LYS A 5 6.18 -3.21 7.16
C LYS A 5 6.51 -2.53 8.50
N HIS A 6 5.50 -2.31 9.34
CA HIS A 6 5.73 -1.88 10.71
C HIS A 6 6.34 -3.01 11.56
N GLU A 7 7.34 -2.70 12.39
CA GLU A 7 8.13 -3.69 13.16
C GLU A 7 7.28 -4.48 14.17
N ASN A 8 6.31 -3.81 14.80
CA ASN A 8 5.38 -4.43 15.76
C ASN A 8 4.24 -5.24 15.12
N GLU A 9 4.16 -5.35 13.78
CA GLU A 9 3.13 -6.16 13.13
C GLU A 9 3.55 -7.64 13.10
N LEU A 10 2.75 -8.48 13.76
CA LEU A 10 3.00 -9.93 13.81
C LEU A 10 2.87 -10.54 12.41
N ASP A 11 3.84 -11.35 12.01
CA ASP A 11 3.85 -11.98 10.67
C ASP A 11 2.60 -12.81 10.39
N GLY A 12 2.03 -13.45 11.41
CA GLY A 12 0.79 -14.22 11.31
C GLY A 12 -0.46 -13.40 10.99
N LYS A 13 -0.38 -12.06 10.95
CA LYS A 13 -1.47 -11.14 10.60
C LYS A 13 -1.27 -10.44 9.27
N SER A 14 -0.05 -10.42 8.74
CA SER A 14 0.21 -9.74 7.47
C SER A 14 -0.19 -10.60 6.29
N THR A 15 -1.17 -10.13 5.53
CA THR A 15 -1.57 -10.74 4.26
C THR A 15 -0.70 -10.30 3.11
N ALA A 16 0.07 -9.22 3.25
CA ALA A 16 0.92 -8.71 2.18
C ALA A 16 2.14 -9.62 1.88
N VAL A 17 2.43 -10.60 2.74
CA VAL A 17 3.45 -11.63 2.44
C VAL A 17 3.07 -12.49 1.24
N TYR A 18 1.79 -12.71 0.98
CA TYR A 18 1.33 -13.50 -0.16
C TYR A 18 1.79 -12.90 -1.49
N ALA A 19 1.87 -11.57 -1.60
CA ALA A 19 2.38 -10.94 -2.80
C ALA A 19 3.86 -11.28 -3.07
N LYS A 20 4.69 -11.38 -2.01
CA LYS A 20 6.10 -11.79 -2.14
C LYS A 20 6.25 -13.26 -2.54
N ILE A 21 5.31 -14.11 -2.11
CA ILE A 21 5.27 -15.52 -2.51
C ILE A 21 4.90 -15.64 -4.00
N ILE A 22 3.90 -14.87 -4.45
CA ILE A 22 3.40 -14.93 -5.83
C ILE A 22 4.38 -14.30 -6.84
N ALA A 23 4.99 -13.17 -6.48
CA ALA A 23 5.87 -12.39 -7.35
C ALA A 23 7.19 -12.05 -6.64
N PRO A 24 8.08 -13.04 -6.44
CA PRO A 24 9.25 -12.90 -5.60
C PRO A 24 10.31 -11.94 -6.16
N ALA A 25 10.40 -11.74 -7.48
CA ALA A 25 11.38 -10.84 -8.08
C ALA A 25 10.88 -9.38 -8.11
N GLU A 26 9.56 -9.19 -8.06
CA GLU A 26 8.89 -7.91 -8.26
C GLU A 26 8.44 -7.27 -6.96
N VAL A 27 8.42 -8.03 -5.87
CA VAL A 27 8.03 -7.56 -4.54
C VAL A 27 9.23 -7.50 -3.62
N GLU A 28 9.46 -6.35 -3.00
CA GLU A 28 10.44 -6.20 -1.93
C GLU A 28 9.76 -5.79 -0.64
N ILE A 29 10.28 -6.27 0.49
CA ILE A 29 9.74 -5.97 1.82
C ILE A 29 10.83 -5.25 2.61
N TYR A 30 10.53 -4.05 3.06
CA TYR A 30 11.40 -3.26 3.91
C TYR A 30 10.76 -3.05 5.29
N PRO A 31 11.53 -3.15 6.37
CA PRO A 31 11.06 -2.66 7.67
C PRO A 31 10.92 -1.14 7.61
N TRP A 32 10.02 -0.59 8.43
CA TRP A 32 9.72 0.84 8.43
C TRP A 32 10.95 1.73 8.64
N ASN A 33 11.91 1.34 9.48
CA ASN A 33 13.15 2.09 9.68
C ASN A 33 14.14 2.03 8.50
N LYS A 34 13.85 1.28 7.44
CA LYS A 34 14.69 1.14 6.24
C LYS A 34 13.89 1.39 4.96
N VAL A 35 12.97 2.36 4.98
CA VAL A 35 12.27 2.78 3.75
C VAL A 35 13.33 3.26 2.74
N PRO A 36 13.33 2.71 1.51
CA PRO A 36 14.28 3.13 0.48
C PRO A 36 14.00 4.57 0.04
N GLU A 37 15.06 5.28 -0.32
CA GLU A 37 14.94 6.60 -0.95
C GLU A 37 14.74 6.45 -2.47
N TYR A 38 13.90 7.31 -3.02
CA TYR A 38 13.63 7.34 -4.46
C TYR A 38 14.11 8.68 -5.01
N ALA A 39 14.93 8.63 -6.05
CA ALA A 39 15.44 9.83 -6.72
C ALA A 39 14.31 10.69 -7.31
N ASP A 40 13.24 10.04 -7.78
CA ASP A 40 12.03 10.68 -8.29
C ASP A 40 10.80 10.13 -7.54
N PRO A 41 10.36 10.80 -6.46
CA PRO A 41 9.15 10.42 -5.72
C PRO A 41 7.87 10.55 -6.53
N ASP A 42 7.84 11.38 -7.58
CA ASP A 42 6.67 11.52 -8.44
C ASP A 42 6.46 10.25 -9.26
N ASN A 43 7.51 9.52 -9.64
CA ASN A 43 7.40 8.22 -10.33
C ASN A 43 6.90 7.06 -9.41
N VAL A 44 6.67 7.33 -8.13
CA VAL A 44 6.27 6.33 -7.13
C VAL A 44 4.87 6.61 -6.63
N LEU A 45 4.02 5.58 -6.68
CA LEU A 45 2.69 5.63 -6.07
C LEU A 45 2.71 5.02 -4.68
N LEU A 46 2.10 5.69 -3.72
CA LEU A 46 1.83 5.17 -2.39
C LEU A 46 0.35 4.81 -2.29
N LEU A 47 0.04 3.52 -2.13
CA LEU A 47 -1.31 3.03 -1.91
C LEU A 47 -1.76 3.38 -0.49
N PHE A 48 -2.43 4.51 -0.35
CA PHE A 48 -2.84 5.05 0.93
C PHE A 48 -4.02 6.00 0.76
N VAL A 49 -5.01 5.87 1.64
CA VAL A 49 -6.17 6.76 1.66
C VAL A 49 -5.78 8.05 2.38
N GLY A 50 -5.66 9.14 1.63
CA GLY A 50 -5.31 10.47 2.14
C GLY A 50 -6.16 11.55 1.49
N LYS A 51 -6.12 12.76 2.06
CA LYS A 51 -6.90 13.91 1.55
C LYS A 51 -6.59 14.25 0.08
N ASP A 52 -5.33 14.02 -0.32
CA ASP A 52 -4.83 14.30 -1.67
C ASP A 52 -4.67 13.02 -2.53
N ALA A 53 -5.24 11.90 -2.08
CA ALA A 53 -5.17 10.65 -2.82
C ALA A 53 -6.00 10.71 -4.10
N LYS A 54 -5.39 10.30 -5.21
CA LYS A 54 -6.03 10.26 -6.53
C LYS A 54 -6.47 8.84 -6.86
N THR A 55 -7.52 8.69 -7.65
CA THR A 55 -7.87 7.40 -8.24
C THR A 55 -6.94 7.08 -9.41
N LEU A 56 -6.80 5.80 -9.77
CA LEU A 56 -5.99 5.39 -10.92
C LEU A 56 -6.42 6.07 -12.22
N SER A 57 -7.71 6.35 -12.40
CA SER A 57 -8.23 7.09 -13.57
C SER A 57 -7.71 8.53 -13.68
N GLN A 58 -7.24 9.13 -12.59
CA GLN A 58 -6.67 10.47 -12.54
C GLN A 58 -5.13 10.47 -12.70
N ILE A 59 -4.52 9.29 -12.78
CA ILE A 59 -3.07 9.12 -12.89
C ILE A 59 -2.76 8.56 -14.28
N PRO A 60 -1.98 9.27 -15.13
CA PRO A 60 -1.65 8.76 -16.46
C PRO A 60 -0.95 7.40 -16.37
N LYS A 61 -1.48 6.40 -17.11
CA LYS A 61 -0.84 5.08 -17.24
C LYS A 61 0.58 5.31 -17.81
N GLY A 62 1.60 4.73 -17.16
CA GLY A 62 3.02 4.93 -17.51
C GLY A 62 3.73 6.11 -16.82
N SER A 63 3.01 6.97 -16.08
CA SER A 63 3.64 8.04 -15.29
C SER A 63 4.30 7.55 -13.98
N PHE A 64 4.20 6.26 -13.68
CA PHE A 64 4.77 5.64 -12.50
C PHE A 64 5.35 4.26 -12.84
N SER A 65 6.32 3.83 -12.05
CA SER A 65 7.03 2.54 -12.24
C SER A 65 7.03 1.68 -10.98
N LYS A 66 6.68 2.27 -9.82
CA LYS A 66 6.66 1.56 -8.54
C LYS A 66 5.39 1.88 -7.76
N LEU A 67 4.86 0.84 -7.13
CA LEU A 67 3.82 0.91 -6.12
C LEU A 67 4.43 0.61 -4.76
N VAL A 68 4.22 1.49 -3.79
CA VAL A 68 4.55 1.32 -2.38
C VAL A 68 3.27 1.06 -1.60
N VAL A 69 3.29 0.07 -0.73
CA VAL A 69 2.17 -0.30 0.13
C VAL A 69 2.65 -0.31 1.58
N VAL A 70 1.96 0.43 2.45
CA VAL A 70 2.21 0.40 3.89
C VAL A 70 1.41 -0.74 4.52
N ASP A 71 2.10 -1.59 5.26
CA ASP A 71 1.53 -2.78 5.89
C ASP A 71 1.61 -2.69 7.41
N GLY A 72 0.42 -2.60 8.00
CA GLY A 72 0.14 -2.46 9.41
C GLY A 72 -1.33 -2.11 9.60
N THR A 73 -1.78 -1.99 10.85
CA THR A 73 -3.10 -1.43 11.15
C THR A 73 -3.23 -0.02 10.58
N TRP A 74 -4.46 0.44 10.35
CA TRP A 74 -4.74 1.80 9.86
C TRP A 74 -4.07 2.91 10.67
N ALA A 75 -4.02 2.77 12.00
CA ALA A 75 -3.32 3.71 12.87
C ALA A 75 -1.80 3.69 12.64
N GLN A 76 -1.20 2.50 12.49
CA GLN A 76 0.21 2.35 12.16
C GLN A 76 0.53 2.89 10.76
N ALA A 77 -0.26 2.55 9.75
CA ALA A 77 -0.10 3.05 8.39
C ALA A 77 -0.14 4.59 8.36
N THR A 78 -1.13 5.19 9.05
CA THR A 78 -1.23 6.65 9.18
C THR A 78 -0.01 7.25 9.87
N LYS A 79 0.46 6.61 10.95
CA LYS A 79 1.68 7.01 11.66
C LYS A 79 2.91 6.94 10.75
N MET A 80 3.08 5.84 10.02
CA MET A 80 4.20 5.62 9.10
C MET A 80 4.24 6.70 8.01
N VAL A 81 3.13 6.98 7.36
CA VAL A 81 3.06 8.01 6.31
C VAL A 81 3.35 9.40 6.89
N ARG A 82 2.82 9.71 8.07
CA ARG A 82 3.04 11.01 8.73
C ARG A 82 4.48 11.22 9.19
N GLU A 83 5.10 10.19 9.76
CA GLU A 83 6.43 10.29 10.40
C GLU A 83 7.58 9.95 9.46
N THR A 84 7.30 9.56 8.21
CA THR A 84 8.32 9.27 7.19
C THR A 84 8.23 10.30 6.06
N PRO A 85 9.10 11.33 6.05
CA PRO A 85 9.08 12.38 5.03
C PRO A 85 9.13 11.83 3.59
N GLN A 86 9.84 10.72 3.38
CA GLN A 86 9.94 10.06 2.08
C GLN A 86 8.58 9.54 1.59
N LEU A 87 7.77 8.95 2.48
CA LEU A 87 6.43 8.44 2.14
C LEU A 87 5.46 9.60 1.88
N ALA A 88 5.50 10.64 2.72
CA ALA A 88 4.62 11.79 2.59
C ALA A 88 4.80 12.57 1.27
N ARG A 89 5.97 12.47 0.63
CA ARG A 89 6.29 13.11 -0.66
C ARG A 89 5.84 12.31 -1.88
N MET A 90 5.45 11.05 -1.72
CA MET A 90 5.00 10.22 -2.84
C MET A 90 3.60 10.61 -3.30
N ARG A 91 3.26 10.30 -4.55
CA ARG A 91 1.89 10.46 -5.02
C ARG A 91 0.97 9.44 -4.36
N HIS A 92 -0.02 9.90 -3.61
CA HIS A 92 -1.01 9.03 -3.01
C HIS A 92 -2.01 8.52 -4.06
N VAL A 93 -2.21 7.20 -4.09
CA VAL A 93 -3.23 6.55 -4.89
C VAL A 93 -4.22 5.82 -3.99
N THR A 94 -5.50 5.92 -4.32
CA THR A 94 -6.58 5.18 -3.68
C THR A 94 -7.36 4.37 -4.71
N ILE A 95 -7.98 3.29 -4.25
CA ILE A 95 -8.92 2.48 -5.01
C ILE A 95 -10.36 2.84 -4.59
N ALA A 96 -11.34 2.46 -5.42
CA ALA A 96 -12.74 2.63 -5.05
C ALA A 96 -13.07 1.85 -3.77
N PRO A 97 -13.98 2.35 -2.89
CA PRO A 97 -14.43 1.59 -1.72
C PRO A 97 -14.95 0.22 -2.13
N ARG A 98 -14.49 -0.84 -1.45
CA ARG A 98 -14.94 -2.22 -1.66
C ARG A 98 -15.27 -2.84 -0.31
N LYS A 99 -16.27 -3.71 -0.30
CA LYS A 99 -16.56 -4.55 0.86
C LYS A 99 -15.44 -5.58 1.02
N THR A 100 -14.82 -5.63 2.19
CA THR A 100 -13.80 -6.64 2.51
C THR A 100 -14.42 -8.03 2.56
N LEU A 101 -13.69 -9.01 2.02
CA LEU A 101 -13.96 -10.44 2.15
C LEU A 101 -12.97 -11.09 3.14
N PHE A 102 -12.16 -10.27 3.83
CA PHE A 102 -11.16 -10.77 4.76
C PHE A 102 -11.82 -11.44 5.97
N TRP A 103 -11.53 -12.73 6.14
CA TRP A 103 -12.21 -13.60 7.11
C TRP A 103 -11.95 -13.25 8.58
N ARG A 104 -10.92 -12.46 8.89
CA ARG A 104 -10.64 -12.04 10.27
C ARG A 104 -11.39 -10.77 10.61
N PHE A 105 -12.01 -10.78 11.79
CA PHE A 105 -12.64 -9.59 12.37
C PHE A 105 -11.66 -8.41 12.42
N GLN A 106 -12.07 -7.30 11.82
CA GLN A 106 -11.42 -6.00 11.99
C GLN A 106 -12.35 -5.11 12.81
N ASN A 107 -11.82 -4.38 13.80
CA ASN A 107 -12.59 -3.42 14.59
C ASN A 107 -12.80 -2.09 13.81
N LYS A 108 -13.24 -2.23 12.56
CA LYS A 108 -13.39 -1.20 11.53
C LYS A 108 -14.59 -1.53 10.64
N ASP A 109 -15.06 -0.55 9.87
CA ASP A 109 -16.19 -0.78 8.97
C ASP A 109 -15.86 -1.76 7.83
N GLU A 110 -16.88 -2.22 7.13
CA GLU A 110 -16.78 -3.23 6.07
C GLU A 110 -15.98 -2.79 4.83
N HIS A 111 -15.55 -1.52 4.75
CA HIS A 111 -14.76 -0.99 3.64
C HIS A 111 -13.25 -0.96 3.93
N HIS A 112 -12.83 -1.44 5.11
CA HIS A 112 -11.43 -1.51 5.49
C HIS A 112 -10.78 -2.78 4.97
N LEU A 113 -10.25 -2.69 3.75
CA LEU A 113 -9.59 -3.80 3.06
C LEU A 113 -8.31 -4.26 3.77
N ALA A 114 -8.06 -5.57 3.73
CA ALA A 114 -6.75 -6.11 4.05
C ALA A 114 -5.72 -5.69 2.98
N THR A 115 -4.44 -5.63 3.34
CA THR A 115 -3.37 -5.19 2.43
C THR A 115 -3.35 -5.98 1.12
N ILE A 116 -3.58 -7.29 1.16
CA ILE A 116 -3.65 -8.12 -0.06
C ILE A 116 -4.85 -7.79 -0.96
N GLU A 117 -6.01 -7.44 -0.36
CA GLU A 117 -7.19 -7.05 -1.13
C GLU A 117 -6.98 -5.69 -1.79
N ALA A 118 -6.34 -4.76 -1.07
CA ALA A 118 -5.98 -3.45 -1.62
C ALA A 118 -5.01 -3.59 -2.81
N ILE A 119 -4.00 -4.45 -2.69
CA ILE A 119 -3.08 -4.79 -3.79
C ILE A 119 -3.84 -5.41 -4.97
N TYR A 120 -4.70 -6.40 -4.71
CA TYR A 120 -5.49 -7.06 -5.74
C TYR A 120 -6.38 -6.07 -6.51
N TYR A 121 -7.14 -5.24 -5.80
CA TYR A 121 -8.04 -4.28 -6.42
C TYR A 121 -7.30 -3.15 -7.14
N PHE A 122 -6.13 -2.74 -6.64
CA PHE A 122 -5.26 -1.82 -7.37
C PHE A 122 -4.87 -2.40 -8.74
N PHE A 123 -4.37 -3.65 -8.76
CA PHE A 123 -3.97 -4.26 -10.03
C PHE A 123 -5.14 -4.54 -10.95
N ARG A 124 -6.31 -4.92 -10.41
CA ARG A 124 -7.53 -5.04 -11.21
C ARG A 124 -7.87 -3.70 -11.90
N GLU A 125 -7.95 -2.62 -11.13
CA GLU A 125 -8.26 -1.28 -11.68
C GLU A 125 -7.16 -0.75 -12.63
N TYR A 126 -5.93 -1.24 -12.53
CA TYR A 126 -4.84 -0.89 -13.44
C TYR A 126 -4.96 -1.59 -14.81
N TYR A 127 -5.34 -2.87 -14.80
CA TYR A 127 -5.46 -3.70 -15.99
C TYR A 127 -6.85 -3.67 -16.64
N ASP A 128 -7.86 -3.15 -15.95
CA ASP A 128 -9.14 -2.72 -16.54
C ASP A 128 -8.91 -1.56 -17.56
#